data_AF-A0A0Q7Z0T1-F1
#
_entry.id   AF-A0A0Q7Z0T1-F1
#
_cell.length_a   1.000
_cell.length_b   1.000
_cell.length_c   1.000
_cell.angle_alpha   90.00
_cell.angle_beta   90.00
_cell.angle_gamma   90.00
#
_symmetry.space_group_name_H-M   'P 1'
#
loop_
_entity.id
_entity.type
_entity.pdbx_description
1 polymer ?
#
loop_
_entity_poly.entity_id
_entity_poly.type
_entity_poly.pdbx_seq_one_letter_code
_entity_poly.pdbx_strand_id
1 'polypeptide(L)'
;MDSPQTGNTAWTLRGAGSNLRYTTAAERVLLQAKQEGLGRPTSTRAALLPIRKSAEWWAMAQDERRAVYERGSHLPIGLDYLPGVARKLYHSRDHGEPFDFLTWFEFAPDQETAFDHMLVRLRTCAEWEYVDREIDIRLTRVSD
;
A
#
# COMPACT_ATOMS: atom_id res chain seq x y z
N MET A 1 28.56 22.05 18.52
CA MET A 1 27.19 21.75 18.07
C MET A 1 27.25 20.35 17.48
N ASP A 2 26.77 19.37 18.23
CA ASP A 2 26.75 17.97 17.80
C ASP A 2 25.88 17.82 16.56
N SER A 3 26.46 17.28 15.50
CA SER A 3 25.70 16.78 14.37
C SER A 3 25.03 15.48 14.80
N PRO A 4 23.74 15.25 14.51
CA PRO A 4 23.11 13.99 14.84
C PRO A 4 23.88 12.87 14.15
N GLN A 5 24.32 11.88 14.92
CA GLN A 5 24.95 10.68 14.39
C GLN A 5 24.01 10.09 13.33
N THR A 6 24.45 10.10 12.08
CA THR A 6 23.86 9.28 11.03
C THR A 6 24.04 7.83 11.45
N GLY A 7 23.00 7.24 12.05
CA GLY A 7 22.96 5.81 12.30
C GLY A 7 23.27 5.05 11.02
N ASN A 8 23.92 3.90 11.14
CA ASN A 8 24.28 3.07 9.99
C ASN A 8 23.00 2.62 9.26
N THR A 9 22.75 3.16 8.07
CA THR A 9 21.58 2.81 7.26
C THR A 9 21.68 1.35 6.80
N ALA A 10 20.83 0.48 7.36
CA ALA A 10 20.83 -0.94 7.01
C ALA A 10 20.25 -1.22 5.60
N TRP A 11 19.29 -0.41 5.15
CA TRP A 11 18.64 -0.56 3.84
C TRP A 11 17.97 0.74 3.41
N THR A 12 17.66 0.85 2.12
CA THR A 12 16.92 1.98 1.53
C THR A 12 15.99 1.44 0.45
N LEU A 13 14.75 1.93 0.43
CA LEU A 13 13.75 1.65 -0.61
C LEU A 13 13.27 2.97 -1.19
N ARG A 14 13.17 3.07 -2.52
CA ARG A 14 12.74 4.29 -3.20
C ARG A 14 11.53 4.02 -4.08
N GLY A 15 10.66 5.01 -4.23
CA GLY A 15 9.50 4.93 -5.11
C GLY A 15 8.90 6.31 -5.35
N ALA A 16 8.09 6.43 -6.39
CA ALA A 16 7.45 7.68 -6.78
C ALA A 16 5.92 7.57 -6.75
N GLY A 17 5.26 8.62 -6.30
CA GLY A 17 3.83 8.78 -6.53
C GLY A 17 3.56 8.91 -8.02
N SER A 18 2.47 8.32 -8.52
CA SER A 18 2.15 8.28 -9.94
C SER A 18 0.66 8.47 -10.21
N ASN A 19 0.27 8.50 -11.49
CA ASN A 19 -1.13 8.53 -11.90
C ASN A 19 -1.84 7.20 -11.63
N LEU A 20 -3.18 7.24 -11.55
CA LEU A 20 -4.02 6.05 -11.37
C LEU A 20 -3.85 5.09 -12.56
N ARG A 21 -3.70 3.79 -12.28
CA ARG A 21 -3.46 2.74 -13.29
C ARG A 21 -4.67 1.85 -13.58
N TYR A 22 -5.53 1.62 -12.58
CA TYR A 22 -6.70 0.74 -12.71
C TYR A 22 -8.02 1.41 -12.35
N THR A 23 -7.96 2.44 -11.51
CA THR A 23 -9.13 3.09 -10.92
C THR A 23 -9.91 3.87 -11.98
N THR A 24 -11.17 3.52 -12.16
CA THR A 24 -12.11 4.22 -13.04
C THR A 24 -12.57 5.55 -12.43
N ALA A 25 -13.25 6.38 -13.22
CA ALA A 25 -13.77 7.66 -12.75
C ALA A 25 -14.79 7.50 -11.60
N ALA A 26 -15.70 6.53 -11.71
CA ALA A 26 -16.71 6.26 -10.68
C ALA A 26 -16.06 5.77 -9.37
N GLU A 27 -15.11 4.85 -9.46
CA GLU A 27 -14.35 4.34 -8.33
C GLU A 27 -13.54 5.45 -7.63
N ARG A 28 -12.96 6.37 -8.40
CA ARG A 28 -12.25 7.53 -7.87
C ARG A 28 -13.19 8.43 -7.04
N VAL A 29 -14.42 8.66 -7.49
CA VAL A 29 -15.42 9.44 -6.74
C VAL A 29 -15.75 8.75 -5.41
N LEU A 30 -15.98 7.44 -5.42
CA LEU A 30 -16.25 6.66 -4.21
C LEU A 30 -15.10 6.73 -3.21
N LEU A 31 -13.86 6.60 -3.69
CA LEU A 31 -12.66 6.72 -2.87
C LEU A 31 -12.54 8.12 -2.25
N GLN A 32 -12.71 9.18 -3.05
CA GLN A 32 -12.58 10.55 -2.59
C GLN A 32 -13.64 10.93 -1.55
N ALA A 33 -14.82 10.32 -1.60
CA ALA A 33 -15.88 10.56 -0.63
C ALA A 33 -15.59 9.93 0.77
N LYS A 34 -14.70 8.94 0.86
CA LYS A 34 -14.44 8.18 2.10
C LYS A 34 -13.02 8.29 2.63
N GLN A 35 -12.02 8.45 1.77
CA GLN A 35 -10.61 8.37 2.17
C GLN A 35 -10.18 9.63 2.93
N GLU A 36 -9.37 9.44 3.96
CA GLU A 36 -8.69 10.53 4.65
C GLU A 36 -7.20 10.59 4.26
N GLY A 37 -6.58 11.74 4.56
CA GLY A 37 -5.17 11.99 4.29
C GLY A 37 -4.22 11.34 5.31
N LEU A 38 -2.93 11.38 4.98
CA LEU A 38 -1.85 11.01 5.91
C LEU A 38 -1.64 12.09 6.99
N GLY A 39 -0.94 11.74 8.05
CA GLY A 39 -0.50 12.67 9.10
C GLY A 39 -1.57 13.02 10.14
N ARG A 40 -2.63 12.21 10.25
CA ARG A 40 -3.68 12.47 11.25
C ARG A 40 -3.09 12.37 12.67
N PRO A 41 -3.46 13.27 13.60
CA PRO A 41 -2.95 13.23 14.97
C PRO A 41 -3.19 11.90 15.68
N THR A 42 -4.29 11.21 15.40
CA THR A 42 -4.61 9.90 16.00
C THR A 42 -3.91 8.72 15.30
N SER A 43 -3.44 8.89 14.06
CA SER A 43 -2.75 7.84 13.29
C SER A 43 -1.30 7.69 13.73
N THR A 44 -1.09 7.02 14.88
CA THR A 44 0.23 6.77 15.47
C THR A 44 0.82 5.40 15.13
N ARG A 45 0.06 4.55 14.42
CA ARG A 45 0.56 3.31 13.83
C ARG A 45 0.66 3.46 12.32
N ALA A 46 1.64 2.79 11.73
CA ALA A 46 1.78 2.71 10.29
C ALA A 46 2.30 1.34 9.86
N ALA A 47 2.08 1.01 8.59
CA ALA A 47 2.64 -0.16 7.96
C ALA A 47 3.22 0.21 6.60
N LEU A 48 4.45 -0.22 6.34
CA LEU A 48 5.08 -0.19 5.02
C LEU A 48 5.11 -1.63 4.50
N LEU A 49 4.41 -1.86 3.38
CA LEU A 49 4.40 -3.13 2.69
C LEU A 49 5.04 -2.97 1.30
N PRO A 50 6.35 -3.25 1.15
CA PRO A 50 6.99 -3.41 -0.14
C PRO A 50 6.50 -4.69 -0.81
N ILE A 51 6.00 -4.58 -2.04
CA ILE A 51 5.38 -5.69 -2.79
C ILE A 51 6.03 -5.81 -4.16
N ARG A 52 6.36 -7.03 -4.57
CA ARG A 52 6.78 -7.37 -5.93
C ARG A 52 5.81 -8.39 -6.52
N LYS A 53 5.46 -8.16 -7.79
CA LYS A 53 4.65 -9.07 -8.59
C LYS A 53 5.51 -9.85 -9.56
N SER A 54 5.02 -11.03 -9.90
CA SER A 54 5.69 -11.97 -10.80
C SER A 54 5.87 -11.41 -12.21
N ALA A 55 6.79 -12.01 -12.97
CA ALA A 55 6.98 -11.68 -14.38
C ALA A 55 5.70 -11.91 -15.21
N GLU A 56 4.92 -12.95 -14.88
CA GLU A 56 3.64 -13.25 -15.52
C GLU A 56 2.65 -12.09 -15.39
N TRP A 57 2.57 -11.47 -14.20
CA TRP A 57 1.75 -10.28 -14.02
C TRP A 57 2.12 -9.15 -14.97
N TRP A 58 3.42 -8.91 -15.12
CA TRP A 58 3.92 -7.82 -15.96
C TRP A 58 3.86 -8.12 -17.46
N ALA A 59 3.73 -9.38 -17.84
CA ALA A 59 3.50 -9.80 -19.23
C ALA A 59 2.05 -9.59 -19.68
N MET A 60 1.10 -9.55 -18.75
CA MET A 60 -0.33 -9.33 -19.05
C MET A 60 -0.59 -7.93 -19.62
N ALA A 61 -1.51 -7.89 -20.59
CA ALA A 61 -2.09 -6.66 -21.11
C ALA A 61 -2.87 -5.89 -20.02
N GLN A 62 -3.20 -4.64 -20.31
CA GLN A 62 -3.82 -3.75 -19.33
C GLN A 62 -5.22 -4.21 -18.90
N ASP A 63 -6.01 -4.69 -19.85
CA ASP A 63 -7.35 -5.25 -19.64
C ASP A 63 -7.31 -6.54 -18.83
N GLU A 64 -6.35 -7.43 -19.12
CA GLU A 64 -6.13 -8.66 -18.35
C GLU A 64 -5.82 -8.37 -16.89
N ARG A 65 -4.86 -7.46 -16.62
CA ARG A 65 -4.54 -7.02 -15.25
C ARG A 65 -5.73 -6.35 -14.56
N ARG A 66 -6.50 -5.52 -15.26
CA ARG A 66 -7.69 -4.87 -14.70
C ARG A 66 -8.78 -5.89 -14.35
N ALA A 67 -8.96 -6.93 -15.16
CA ALA A 67 -9.91 -8.00 -14.89
C ALA A 67 -9.50 -8.82 -13.66
N VAL A 68 -8.21 -9.14 -13.48
CA VAL A 68 -7.71 -9.79 -12.26
C VAL A 68 -7.97 -8.90 -11.03
N TYR A 69 -7.62 -7.61 -11.12
CA TYR A 69 -7.85 -6.62 -10.06
C TYR A 69 -9.33 -6.56 -9.63
N GLU A 70 -10.24 -6.62 -10.60
CA GLU A 70 -11.68 -6.62 -10.35
C GLU A 70 -12.15 -7.90 -9.66
N ARG A 71 -11.77 -9.06 -10.20
CA ARG A 71 -12.12 -10.37 -9.61
C ARG A 71 -11.58 -10.52 -8.19
N GLY A 72 -10.41 -9.93 -7.92
CA GLY A 72 -9.82 -9.87 -6.58
C GLY A 72 -10.56 -8.95 -5.61
N SER A 73 -11.54 -8.16 -6.07
CA SER A 73 -12.28 -7.22 -5.23
C SER A 73 -11.37 -6.25 -4.46
N HIS A 74 -10.19 -5.91 -5.01
CA HIS A 74 -9.19 -5.10 -4.30
C HIS A 74 -9.77 -3.78 -3.80
N LEU A 75 -10.47 -3.05 -4.68
CA LEU A 75 -11.09 -1.78 -4.31
C LEU A 75 -12.25 -1.96 -3.30
N PRO A 76 -13.25 -2.84 -3.53
CA PRO A 76 -14.29 -3.12 -2.54
C PRO A 76 -13.73 -3.49 -1.16
N ILE A 77 -12.74 -4.39 -1.08
CA ILE A 77 -12.09 -4.75 0.17
C ILE A 77 -11.51 -3.50 0.84
N GLY A 78 -10.72 -2.70 0.11
CA GLY A 78 -10.11 -1.49 0.67
C GLY A 78 -11.14 -0.44 1.15
N LEU A 79 -12.28 -0.31 0.45
CA LEU A 79 -13.34 0.63 0.82
C LEU A 79 -13.98 0.32 2.18
N ASP A 80 -13.99 -0.95 2.61
CA ASP A 80 -14.55 -1.36 3.91
C ASP A 80 -13.73 -0.86 5.11
N TYR A 81 -12.46 -0.49 4.89
CA TYR A 81 -11.54 -0.04 5.94
C TYR A 81 -11.29 1.47 5.93
N LEU A 82 -12.00 2.21 5.07
CA LEU A 82 -12.04 3.67 5.09
C LEU A 82 -13.18 4.16 5.99
N PRO A 83 -13.01 5.27 6.75
CA PRO A 83 -11.84 6.14 6.78
C PRO A 83 -10.73 5.69 7.75
N GLY A 84 -10.90 4.57 8.46
CA GLY A 84 -9.99 4.14 9.53
C GLY A 84 -8.52 4.02 9.09
N VAL A 85 -8.28 3.54 7.87
CA VAL A 85 -6.93 3.37 7.29
C VAL A 85 -6.67 4.41 6.18
N ALA A 86 -5.72 5.31 6.42
CA ALA A 86 -5.19 6.17 5.36
C ALA A 86 -4.12 5.42 4.56
N ARG A 87 -3.95 5.73 3.26
CA ARG A 87 -3.00 5.01 2.40
C ARG A 87 -2.29 5.90 1.39
N LYS A 88 -1.11 5.47 0.98
CA LYS A 88 -0.36 6.02 -0.15
C LYS A 88 0.34 4.91 -0.91
N LEU A 89 0.33 5.02 -2.24
CA LEU A 89 1.00 4.09 -3.15
C LEU A 89 2.17 4.80 -3.83
N TYR A 90 3.32 4.13 -3.84
CA TYR A 90 4.48 4.52 -4.62
C TYR A 90 4.85 3.38 -5.57
N HIS A 91 5.22 3.73 -6.79
CA HIS A 91 5.72 2.81 -7.81
C HIS A 91 7.25 2.83 -7.77
N SER A 92 7.87 1.65 -7.76
CA SER A 92 9.31 1.48 -7.64
C SER A 92 9.92 0.59 -8.73
N ARG A 93 9.11 -0.22 -9.43
CA ARG A 93 9.57 -1.11 -10.52
C ARG A 93 10.45 -0.41 -11.56
N ASP A 94 9.94 0.69 -12.11
CA ASP A 94 10.60 1.43 -13.20
C ASP A 94 11.87 2.17 -12.73
N HIS A 95 12.15 2.17 -11.42
CA HIS A 95 13.37 2.72 -10.83
C HIS A 95 14.45 1.65 -10.60
N GLY A 96 14.24 0.40 -11.01
CA GLY A 96 15.19 -0.70 -10.81
C GLY A 96 15.27 -1.20 -9.36
N GLU A 97 14.27 -0.89 -8.55
CA GLU A 97 14.21 -1.26 -7.14
C GLU A 97 13.83 -2.75 -6.96
N PRO A 98 14.16 -3.36 -5.81
CA PRO A 98 13.90 -4.79 -5.57
C PRO A 98 12.42 -5.14 -5.36
N PHE A 99 11.53 -4.14 -5.33
CA PHE A 99 10.08 -4.26 -5.21
C PHE A 99 9.41 -3.42 -6.29
N ASP A 100 8.18 -3.78 -6.68
CA ASP A 100 7.44 -3.03 -7.70
C ASP A 100 6.65 -1.87 -7.12
N PHE A 101 6.19 -2.02 -5.87
CA PHE A 101 5.40 -1.04 -5.15
C PHE A 101 5.90 -0.90 -3.71
N LEU A 102 5.82 0.32 -3.20
CA LEU A 102 5.87 0.59 -1.77
C LEU A 102 4.48 1.07 -1.35
N THR A 103 3.77 0.25 -0.59
CA THR A 103 2.43 0.59 -0.09
C THR A 103 2.53 1.04 1.36
N TRP A 104 2.02 2.24 1.63
CA TRP A 104 2.10 2.90 2.92
C TRP A 104 0.71 3.06 3.51
N PHE A 105 0.55 2.72 4.79
CA PHE A 105 -0.70 2.81 5.52
C PHE A 105 -0.49 3.50 6.87
N GLU A 106 -1.45 4.31 7.28
CA GLU A 106 -1.48 4.99 8.57
C GLU A 106 -2.85 4.84 9.24
N PHE A 107 -2.86 4.47 10.51
CA PHE A 107 -4.09 4.19 11.24
C PHE A 107 -3.90 4.42 12.75
N ALA A 108 -5.01 4.61 13.46
CA ALA A 108 -5.01 4.72 14.91
C ALA A 108 -4.82 3.32 15.55
N PRO A 109 -4.30 3.21 16.78
CA PRO A 109 -4.04 1.92 17.42
C PRO A 109 -5.28 1.00 17.51
N ASP A 110 -6.47 1.56 17.70
CA ASP A 110 -7.74 0.82 17.75
C ASP A 110 -8.18 0.25 16.39
N GLN A 111 -7.58 0.71 15.29
CA GLN A 111 -7.84 0.23 13.94
C GLN A 111 -6.90 -0.91 13.51
N GLU A 112 -5.92 -1.30 14.33
CA GLU A 112 -4.89 -2.28 13.96
C GLU A 112 -5.49 -3.66 13.63
N THR A 113 -6.44 -4.15 14.43
CA THR A 113 -7.15 -5.41 14.13
C THR A 113 -7.94 -5.34 12.82
N ALA A 114 -8.53 -4.19 12.51
CA ALA A 114 -9.23 -4.00 11.24
C ALA A 114 -8.24 -4.00 10.08
N PHE A 115 -7.10 -3.32 10.21
CA PHE A 115 -6.03 -3.34 9.22
C PHE A 115 -5.48 -4.75 8.97
N ASP A 116 -5.22 -5.54 10.00
CA ASP A 116 -4.76 -6.92 9.84
C ASP A 116 -5.81 -7.80 9.14
N HIS A 117 -7.09 -7.60 9.46
CA HIS A 117 -8.17 -8.28 8.75
C HIS A 117 -8.24 -7.89 7.26
N MET A 118 -7.97 -6.61 6.92
CA MET A 118 -7.85 -6.16 5.53
C MET A 118 -6.73 -6.91 4.80
N LEU A 119 -5.56 -7.05 5.43
CA LEU A 119 -4.43 -7.75 4.82
C LEU A 119 -4.73 -9.22 4.59
N VAL A 120 -5.42 -9.90 5.52
CA VAL A 120 -5.87 -11.28 5.31
C VAL A 120 -6.75 -11.38 4.06
N ARG A 121 -7.76 -10.51 3.93
CA ARG A 121 -8.65 -10.51 2.75
C ARG A 121 -7.89 -10.25 1.45
N LEU A 122 -7.00 -9.26 1.43
CA LEU A 122 -6.18 -8.95 0.25
C LEU A 122 -5.24 -10.10 -0.11
N ARG A 123 -4.59 -10.74 0.87
CA ARG A 123 -3.70 -11.89 0.66
C ARG A 123 -4.41 -13.14 0.13
N THR A 124 -5.73 -13.21 0.28
CA THR A 124 -6.56 -14.31 -0.24
C THR A 124 -7.21 -14.02 -1.60
N CYS A 125 -7.04 -12.81 -2.15
CA CYS A 125 -7.70 -12.45 -3.40
C CYS A 125 -6.91 -12.94 -4.63
N ALA A 126 -7.60 -13.05 -5.78
CA ALA A 126 -7.01 -13.50 -7.04
C ALA A 126 -5.81 -12.65 -7.50
N GLU A 127 -5.73 -11.37 -7.12
CA GLU A 127 -4.58 -10.53 -7.44
C GLU A 127 -3.31 -10.98 -6.69
N TRP A 128 -3.47 -11.58 -5.52
CA TRP A 128 -2.35 -11.97 -4.65
C TRP A 128 -1.62 -13.24 -5.13
N GLU A 129 -2.26 -14.04 -5.99
CA GLU A 129 -1.61 -15.17 -6.67
C GLU A 129 -0.38 -14.73 -7.49
N TYR A 130 -0.33 -13.44 -7.85
CA TYR A 130 0.76 -12.84 -8.62
C TYR A 130 1.79 -12.11 -7.77
N VAL A 131 1.68 -12.13 -6.44
CA VAL A 131 2.69 -11.54 -5.54
C VAL A 131 3.76 -12.59 -5.23
N ASP A 132 5.01 -12.32 -5.63
CA ASP A 132 6.13 -13.26 -5.41
C ASP A 132 7.08 -12.82 -4.29
N ARG A 133 6.88 -11.60 -3.75
CA ARG A 133 7.65 -11.08 -2.61
C ARG A 133 6.85 -9.99 -1.89
N GLU A 134 6.74 -10.14 -0.58
CA GLU A 134 6.12 -9.15 0.31
C GLU A 134 6.95 -9.08 1.61
N ILE A 135 7.07 -7.88 2.18
CA ILE A 135 7.55 -7.69 3.55
C ILE A 135 6.53 -6.82 4.29
N ASP A 136 6.24 -7.16 5.54
CA ASP A 136 5.33 -6.40 6.39
C ASP A 136 6.13 -5.68 7.49
N ILE A 137 6.34 -4.37 7.33
CA ILE A 137 7.10 -3.54 8.28
C ILE A 137 6.12 -2.68 9.06
N ARG A 138 6.02 -2.93 10.37
CA ARG A 138 5.15 -2.17 11.29
C ARG A 138 5.92 -1.06 11.99
N LEU A 139 5.31 0.13 12.04
CA LEU A 139 5.91 1.33 12.61
C LEU A 139 5.00 1.96 13.65
N THR A 140 5.63 2.64 14.61
CA THR A 140 4.98 3.51 15.57
C THR A 140 5.56 4.90 15.43
N ARG A 141 4.71 5.92 15.37
CA ARG A 141 5.15 7.31 15.38
C ARG A 141 5.84 7.58 16.70
N VAL A 142 7.10 8.01 16.64
CA VAL A 142 7.83 8.46 17.82
C VAL A 142 7.11 9.66 18.42
N SER A 143 7.01 9.71 19.75
CA SER A 143 6.62 10.93 20.44
C SER A 143 7.78 11.93 20.32
N ASP A 144 7.44 13.19 20.02
CA ASP A 144 8.38 14.31 20.12
C ASP A 144 8.83 14.51 21.58
#